data_AF-A0A097EEQ3-F1
#
_entry.id   AF-A0A097EEQ3-F1
#
_cell.length_a   1.000
_cell.length_b   1.000
_cell.length_c   1.000
_cell.angle_alpha   90.00
_cell.angle_beta   90.00
_cell.angle_gamma   90.00
#
_symmetry.space_group_name_H-M   'P 1'
#
loop_
_entity.id
_entity.type
_entity.pdbx_description
1 polymer ?
#
loop_
_entity_poly.entity_id
_entity_poly.type
_entity_poly.pdbx_seq_one_letter_code
_entity_poly.pdbx_strand_id
1 'polypeptide(L)'
;MATIQPMTEDDSIATLVTQLVDDARGLASAEVALVKARVGERTSAYKNAAIFFVAAAVLALAGLVALLVGLILSLATLIGPGLATAAVVIGVFAIAAVLAIVGKGRLAPGTPR
;
A
#
# COMPACT_ATOMS: atom_id res chain seq x y z
N MET A 1 18.45 -69.21 -2.83
CA MET A 1 17.34 -68.28 -3.16
C MET A 1 17.21 -67.33 -1.98
N ALA A 2 17.40 -66.03 -2.25
CA ALA A 2 17.40 -64.86 -1.33
C ALA A 2 18.46 -64.82 -0.21
N THR A 3 19.62 -64.22 -0.53
CA THR A 3 20.64 -63.79 0.43
C THR A 3 20.15 -62.52 1.13
N ILE A 4 19.92 -62.56 2.44
CA ILE A 4 19.67 -61.37 3.26
C ILE A 4 21.02 -60.70 3.51
N GLN A 5 21.31 -59.62 2.79
CA GLN A 5 22.46 -58.78 3.04
C GLN A 5 22.23 -58.06 4.39
N PRO A 6 23.16 -58.10 5.37
CA PRO A 6 23.00 -57.36 6.60
C PRO A 6 23.03 -55.85 6.26
N MET A 7 21.89 -55.18 6.41
CA MET A 7 21.84 -53.73 6.38
C MET A 7 22.48 -53.26 7.68
N THR A 8 23.67 -52.71 7.61
CA THR A 8 24.32 -52.09 8.77
C THR A 8 23.37 -51.02 9.31
N GLU A 9 22.97 -51.12 10.58
CA GLU A 9 21.95 -50.25 11.21
C GLU A 9 22.28 -48.76 11.06
N ASP A 10 23.57 -48.44 10.92
CA ASP A 10 24.11 -47.13 10.62
C ASP A 10 23.65 -46.55 9.26
N ASP A 11 23.42 -47.39 8.24
CA ASP A 11 22.91 -46.96 6.92
C ASP A 11 21.45 -46.51 6.99
N SER A 12 20.65 -47.09 7.90
CA SER A 12 19.22 -46.77 8.05
C SER A 12 19.02 -45.39 8.68
N ILE A 13 19.75 -45.10 9.77
CA ILE A 13 19.71 -43.79 10.43
C ILE A 13 20.25 -42.69 9.51
N ALA A 14 21.36 -42.95 8.81
CA ALA A 14 21.91 -42.02 7.83
C ALA A 14 20.92 -41.72 6.69
N THR A 15 20.16 -42.72 6.26
CA THR A 15 19.12 -42.56 5.23
C THR A 15 17.94 -41.72 5.72
N LEU A 16 17.48 -41.92 6.97
CA LEU A 16 16.39 -41.12 7.56
C LEU A 16 16.79 -39.65 7.76
N VAL A 17 18.04 -39.41 8.19
CA VAL A 17 18.56 -38.04 8.31
C VAL A 17 18.65 -37.36 6.94
N THR A 18 19.09 -38.09 5.91
CA THR A 18 19.13 -37.56 4.54
C THR A 18 17.73 -37.21 4.04
N GLN A 19 16.74 -38.09 4.25
CA GLN A 19 15.34 -37.84 3.88
C GLN A 19 14.76 -36.63 4.62
N LEU A 20 15.02 -36.49 5.93
CA LEU A 20 14.54 -35.35 6.71
C LEU A 20 15.15 -34.01 6.24
N VAL A 21 16.43 -34.02 5.85
CA VAL A 21 17.09 -32.84 5.29
C VAL A 21 16.49 -32.47 3.93
N ASP A 22 16.19 -33.45 3.09
CA ASP A 22 15.55 -33.24 1.79
C ASP A 22 14.11 -32.73 1.96
N ASP A 23 13.35 -33.28 2.90
CA ASP A 23 11.99 -32.83 3.23
C ASP A 23 12.01 -31.40 3.80
N ALA A 24 12.97 -31.07 4.68
CA ALA A 24 13.13 -29.72 5.21
C ALA A 24 13.48 -28.70 4.12
N ARG A 25 14.33 -29.07 3.16
CA ARG A 25 14.64 -28.25 1.98
C ARG A 25 13.42 -28.09 1.09
N GLY A 26 12.65 -29.16 0.89
CA GLY A 26 11.38 -29.15 0.17
C GLY A 26 10.39 -28.16 0.80
N LEU A 27 10.21 -28.23 2.11
CA LEU A 27 9.34 -27.33 2.87
C LEU A 27 9.78 -25.87 2.74
N ALA A 28 11.07 -25.59 2.92
CA ALA A 28 11.62 -24.25 2.78
C ALA A 28 11.38 -23.68 1.37
N SER A 29 11.56 -24.49 0.33
CA SER A 29 11.30 -24.09 -1.05
C SER A 29 9.81 -23.79 -1.31
N ALA A 30 8.91 -24.56 -0.69
CA ALA A 30 7.48 -24.37 -0.79
C ALA A 30 7.01 -23.09 -0.07
N GLU A 31 7.54 -22.78 1.11
CA GLU A 31 7.24 -21.53 1.82
C GLU A 31 7.70 -20.31 1.01
N VAL A 32 8.90 -20.36 0.42
CA VAL A 32 9.40 -19.30 -0.46
C VAL A 32 8.48 -19.12 -1.67
N ALA A 33 8.03 -20.21 -2.29
CA ALA A 33 7.08 -20.15 -3.41
C ALA A 33 5.72 -19.56 -2.98
N LEU A 34 5.21 -19.92 -1.81
CA LEU A 34 3.95 -19.44 -1.25
C LEU A 34 4.02 -17.94 -0.92
N VAL A 35 5.11 -17.49 -0.27
CA VAL A 35 5.37 -16.07 -0.01
C VAL A 35 5.45 -15.29 -1.32
N LYS A 36 6.18 -15.81 -2.31
CA LYS A 36 6.30 -15.17 -3.63
C LYS A 36 4.95 -15.07 -4.35
N ALA A 37 4.12 -16.11 -4.29
CA ALA A 37 2.78 -16.09 -4.87
C ALA A 37 1.88 -15.06 -4.16
N ARG A 38 1.87 -15.05 -2.83
CA ARG A 38 1.08 -14.12 -2.01
C ARG A 38 1.50 -12.66 -2.24
N VAL A 39 2.79 -12.40 -2.43
CA VAL A 39 3.30 -11.07 -2.79
C VAL A 39 2.92 -10.71 -4.22
N GLY A 40 3.11 -11.61 -5.20
CA GLY A 40 2.82 -11.36 -6.61
C GLY A 40 1.33 -11.07 -6.89
N GLU A 41 0.45 -11.84 -6.28
CA GLU A 41 -1.02 -11.71 -6.43
C GLU A 41 -1.52 -10.37 -5.88
N ARG A 42 -0.99 -9.93 -4.73
CA ARG A 42 -1.26 -8.60 -4.17
C ARG A 42 -0.71 -7.50 -5.08
N THR A 43 0.51 -7.66 -5.59
CA THR A 43 1.24 -6.61 -6.31
C THR A 43 0.54 -6.17 -7.61
N SER A 44 -0.04 -7.10 -8.36
CA SER A 44 -0.75 -6.77 -9.61
C SER A 44 -1.97 -5.87 -9.38
N ALA A 45 -2.78 -6.20 -8.36
CA ALA A 45 -3.93 -5.39 -7.97
C ALA A 45 -3.51 -4.00 -7.46
N TYR A 46 -2.43 -3.92 -6.67
CA TYR A 46 -1.88 -2.63 -6.22
C TYR A 46 -1.37 -1.76 -7.37
N LYS A 47 -0.76 -2.34 -8.42
CA LYS A 47 -0.25 -1.58 -9.57
C LYS A 47 -1.38 -0.87 -10.33
N ASN A 48 -2.46 -1.60 -10.64
CA ASN A 48 -3.60 -1.03 -11.34
C ASN A 48 -4.32 -0.01 -10.46
N ALA A 49 -4.53 -0.32 -9.18
CA ALA A 49 -5.11 0.61 -8.22
C ALA A 49 -4.29 1.92 -8.12
N ALA A 50 -2.96 1.84 -8.10
CA ALA A 50 -2.10 3.01 -8.05
C ALA A 50 -2.28 3.93 -9.27
N ILE A 51 -2.38 3.37 -10.48
CA ILE A 51 -2.60 4.16 -11.71
C ILE A 51 -3.95 4.90 -11.63
N PHE A 52 -5.02 4.20 -11.25
CA PHE A 52 -6.33 4.82 -11.08
C PHE A 52 -6.33 5.89 -9.98
N PHE A 53 -5.62 5.67 -8.87
CA PHE A 53 -5.48 6.67 -7.81
C PHE A 53 -4.74 7.92 -8.27
N VAL A 54 -3.65 7.77 -9.03
CA VAL A 54 -2.92 8.91 -9.59
C VAL A 54 -3.81 9.68 -10.57
N ALA A 55 -4.50 8.98 -11.48
CA ALA A 55 -5.43 9.61 -12.42
C ALA A 55 -6.56 10.35 -11.69
N ALA A 56 -7.17 9.71 -10.68
CA ALA A 56 -8.20 10.33 -9.85
C ALA A 56 -7.69 11.56 -9.09
N ALA A 57 -6.47 11.51 -8.52
CA ALA A 57 -5.87 12.64 -7.82
C ALA A 57 -5.61 13.82 -8.77
N VAL A 58 -5.12 13.55 -9.98
CA VAL A 58 -4.91 14.59 -11.02
C VAL A 58 -6.24 15.21 -11.44
N LEU A 59 -7.27 14.40 -11.69
CA LEU A 59 -8.60 14.89 -12.06
C LEU A 59 -9.25 15.68 -10.92
N ALA A 60 -9.12 15.22 -9.68
CA ALA A 60 -9.62 15.93 -8.50
C ALA A 60 -8.93 17.29 -8.34
N LEU A 61 -7.60 17.35 -8.54
CA LEU A 61 -6.85 18.60 -8.50
C LEU A 61 -7.29 19.56 -9.63
N ALA A 62 -7.42 19.06 -10.86
CA ALA A 62 -7.88 19.86 -12.00
C ALA A 62 -9.30 20.41 -11.77
N GLY A 63 -10.21 19.56 -11.28
CA GLY A 63 -11.57 19.95 -10.92
C GLY A 63 -11.60 20.98 -9.80
N LEU A 64 -10.78 20.82 -8.75
CA LEU A 64 -10.67 21.78 -7.67
C LEU A 64 -10.18 23.14 -8.18
N VAL A 65 -9.13 23.18 -9.02
CA VAL A 65 -8.64 24.43 -9.62
C VAL A 65 -9.73 25.09 -10.47
N ALA A 66 -10.41 24.33 -11.35
CA ALA A 66 -11.49 24.85 -12.17
C ALA A 66 -12.67 25.38 -11.32
N LEU A 67 -13.02 24.70 -10.23
CA LEU A 67 -14.06 25.12 -9.31
C LEU A 67 -13.68 26.41 -8.57
N LEU A 68 -12.44 26.53 -8.11
CA LEU A 68 -11.94 27.76 -7.48
C LEU A 68 -11.93 28.93 -8.47
N VAL A 69 -11.47 28.72 -9.71
CA VAL A 69 -11.52 29.74 -10.77
C VAL A 69 -12.96 30.14 -11.07
N GLY A 70 -13.87 29.17 -11.25
CA GLY A 70 -15.29 29.44 -11.48
C GLY A 70 -15.94 30.22 -10.33
N LEU A 71 -15.60 29.88 -9.09
CA LEU A 71 -16.06 30.61 -7.90
C LEU A 71 -15.55 32.05 -7.88
N ILE A 72 -14.25 32.25 -8.17
CA ILE A 72 -13.66 33.59 -8.28
C ILE A 72 -14.36 34.40 -9.36
N LEU A 73 -14.55 33.84 -10.56
CA LEU A 73 -15.21 34.54 -11.66
C LEU A 73 -16.66 34.87 -11.34
N SER A 74 -17.39 33.96 -10.70
CA SER A 74 -18.77 34.19 -10.28
C SER A 74 -18.83 35.32 -9.25
N LEU A 75 -17.97 35.28 -8.23
CA LEU A 75 -17.96 36.29 -7.16
C LEU A 75 -17.41 37.64 -7.64
N ALA A 76 -16.51 37.64 -8.63
CA ALA A 76 -15.99 38.84 -9.26
C ALA A 76 -17.09 39.68 -9.91
N THR A 77 -18.20 39.07 -10.36
CA THR A 77 -19.36 39.81 -10.89
C THR A 77 -20.09 40.63 -9.82
N LEU A 78 -19.94 40.28 -8.53
CA LEU A 78 -20.61 40.96 -7.42
C LEU A 78 -19.71 41.97 -6.71
N ILE A 79 -18.46 41.59 -6.42
CA ILE A 79 -17.54 42.38 -5.57
C ILE A 79 -16.24 42.81 -6.27
N GLY A 80 -16.13 42.53 -7.57
CA GLY A 80 -14.93 42.79 -8.35
C GLY A 80 -13.85 41.70 -8.21
N PRO A 81 -12.92 41.60 -9.17
CA PRO A 81 -11.97 40.50 -9.26
C PRO A 81 -10.95 40.47 -8.10
N GLY A 82 -10.53 41.64 -7.61
CA GLY A 82 -9.57 41.72 -6.50
C GLY A 82 -10.13 41.20 -5.18
N LEU A 83 -11.34 41.63 -4.79
CA LEU A 83 -11.97 41.17 -3.55
C LEU A 83 -12.43 39.73 -3.65
N ALA A 84 -12.89 39.29 -4.82
CA ALA A 84 -13.26 37.89 -5.06
C ALA A 84 -12.07 36.94 -4.87
N THR A 85 -10.91 37.25 -5.46
CA THR A 85 -9.71 36.43 -5.29
C THR A 85 -9.27 36.40 -3.83
N ALA A 86 -9.22 37.54 -3.14
CA ALA A 86 -8.87 37.62 -1.73
C ALA A 86 -9.82 36.78 -0.84
N ALA A 87 -11.13 36.90 -1.04
CA ALA A 87 -12.13 36.15 -0.28
C ALA A 87 -11.98 34.63 -0.45
N VAL A 88 -11.81 34.16 -1.70
CA VAL A 88 -11.66 32.73 -1.99
C VAL A 88 -10.35 32.19 -1.40
N VAL A 89 -9.23 32.91 -1.55
CA VAL A 89 -7.94 32.49 -1.00
C VAL A 89 -7.98 32.38 0.53
N ILE A 90 -8.54 33.39 1.20
CA ILE A 90 -8.71 33.37 2.66
C ILE A 90 -9.59 32.19 3.09
N GLY A 91 -10.71 31.95 2.40
CA GLY A 91 -11.60 30.83 2.68
C GLY A 91 -10.91 29.47 2.52
N VAL A 92 -10.17 29.27 1.43
CA VAL A 92 -9.42 28.02 1.19
C VAL A 92 -8.35 27.79 2.26
N PHE A 93 -7.60 28.83 2.65
CA PHE A 93 -6.60 28.69 3.71
C PHE A 93 -7.22 28.46 5.09
N ALA A 94 -8.37 29.05 5.39
CA ALA A 94 -9.09 28.76 6.63
C ALA A 94 -9.47 27.27 6.69
N ILE A 95 -10.02 26.72 5.60
CA ILE A 95 -10.34 25.29 5.48
C ILE A 95 -9.07 24.44 5.64
N ALA A 96 -7.99 24.78 4.92
CA ALA A 96 -6.73 24.04 5.00
C ALA A 96 -6.14 24.03 6.42
N ALA A 97 -6.19 25.16 7.14
CA ALA A 97 -5.73 25.26 8.52
C ALA A 97 -6.54 24.34 9.45
N VAL A 98 -7.87 24.29 9.29
CA VAL A 98 -8.74 23.38 10.07
C VAL A 98 -8.37 21.92 9.78
N LEU A 99 -8.23 21.53 8.51
CA LEU A 99 -7.84 20.16 8.15
C LEU A 99 -6.45 19.81 8.71
N ALA A 100 -5.49 20.73 8.69
CA ALA A 100 -4.16 20.51 9.24
C ALA A 100 -4.20 20.25 10.76
N ILE A 101 -5.01 21.01 11.50
CA ILE A 101 -5.19 20.83 12.96
C ILE A 101 -5.84 19.48 13.25
N VAL A 102 -6.91 19.12 12.53
CA VAL A 102 -7.60 17.83 12.68
C VAL A 102 -6.66 16.67 12.33
N GLY A 103 -5.89 16.80 11.25
CA GLY A 103 -4.92 15.81 10.82
C GLY A 103 -3.80 15.60 11.85
N LYS A 104 -3.26 16.67 12.43
CA LYS A 104 -2.26 16.60 13.50
C LYS A 104 -2.75 15.78 14.69
N GLY A 105 -4.03 15.88 15.06
CA GLY A 105 -4.63 15.10 16.14
C GLY A 105 -4.67 13.59 15.89
N ARG A 106 -4.67 13.17 14.62
CA ARG A 106 -4.69 11.75 14.22
C ARG A 106 -3.31 11.10 14.12
N LEU A 107 -2.24 11.91 14.17
CA LEU A 107 -0.86 11.45 14.16
C LEU A 107 -0.31 11.19 15.58
N ALA A 108 -1.15 11.25 16.62
CA ALA A 108 -0.74 10.93 17.98
C ALA A 108 -0.27 9.47 18.06
N PRO A 109 0.99 9.20 18.49
CA PRO A 109 1.49 7.84 18.64
C PRO A 109 0.56 7.07 19.57
N GLY A 110 0.06 5.91 19.12
CA GLY A 110 -0.65 5.00 20.00
C GLY A 110 0.26 4.69 21.19
N THR A 111 -0.18 5.02 22.41
CA THR A 111 0.49 4.58 23.63
C THR A 111 0.62 3.06 23.56
N PRO A 112 1.86 2.52 23.64
CA PRO A 112 2.06 1.08 23.75
C PRO A 112 1.24 0.57 24.94
N ARG A 113 0.35 -0.39 24.70
CA ARG A 113 -0.27 -1.20 25.75
C ARG A 113 0.40 -2.56 25.77
#